data_AF-V7FN80-F1
#
_entry.id   AF-V7FN80-F1
#
_cell.length_a   1.000
_cell.length_b   1.000
_cell.length_c   1.000
_cell.angle_alpha   90.00
_cell.angle_beta   90.00
_cell.angle_gamma   90.00
#
_symmetry.space_group_name_H-M   'P 1'
#
loop_
_entity.id
_entity.type
_entity.pdbx_description
1 polymer ?
#
loop_
_entity_poly.entity_id
_entity_poly.type
_entity_poly.pdbx_seq_one_letter_code
_entity_poly.pdbx_strand_id
1 'polypeptide(L)'
;MAAAIVALSMTLAARAEMVAVTDITGRQVEVNVPVERVILGEGRQVYLVAALDTEDPFKRIAGWREDFSQADPDNYAAYLEKFPRMAEIPTFGGFKDGTFDVEQAVSLKPDVILMNIESKQATEDAKYIEKLAAAGIPLVYVDSASVPLPTPNPARACSASCSARRSAPRNSSPGAPPRSRALPTSSRRPSRKGPRSSSNAPAAIRTIAA
;
A
#
# COMPACT_ATOMS: atom_id res chain seq x y z
N MET A 1 -39.96 36.85 31.19
CA MET A 1 -38.66 36.28 30.78
C MET A 1 -38.93 34.99 30.03
N ALA A 2 -38.63 34.93 28.73
CA ALA A 2 -38.40 33.69 27.99
C ALA A 2 -37.83 34.07 26.61
N ALA A 3 -36.50 34.11 26.50
CA ALA A 3 -35.82 34.22 25.22
C ALA A 3 -35.40 32.80 24.82
N ALA A 4 -36.07 32.23 23.81
CA ALA A 4 -35.71 30.95 23.22
C ALA A 4 -34.52 31.17 22.28
N ILE A 5 -33.36 30.63 22.65
CA ILE A 5 -32.17 30.60 21.80
C ILE A 5 -32.28 29.33 20.95
N VAL A 6 -32.65 29.49 19.68
CA VAL A 6 -32.55 28.43 18.66
C VAL A 6 -31.07 28.35 18.26
N ALA A 7 -30.38 27.34 18.77
CA ALA A 7 -29.00 27.05 18.37
C ALA A 7 -29.01 26.46 16.94
N LEU A 8 -28.65 27.29 15.96
CA LEU A 8 -28.45 26.91 14.58
C LEU A 8 -27.16 26.06 14.49
N SER A 9 -27.32 24.75 14.44
CA SER A 9 -26.22 23.80 14.23
C SER A 9 -25.63 24.03 12.83
N MET A 10 -24.49 24.71 12.74
CA MET A 10 -23.70 24.79 11.53
C MET A 10 -23.07 23.42 11.27
N THR A 11 -23.71 22.60 10.44
CA THR A 11 -23.09 21.42 9.84
C THR A 11 -22.03 21.91 8.85
N LEU A 12 -20.77 21.82 9.25
CA LEU A 12 -19.63 22.05 8.39
C LEU A 12 -19.59 20.93 7.35
N ALA A 13 -20.10 21.19 6.15
CA ALA A 13 -20.00 20.25 5.04
C ALA A 13 -18.51 20.08 4.69
N ALA A 14 -17.95 18.91 4.99
CA ALA A 14 -16.65 18.51 4.47
C ALA A 14 -16.73 18.60 2.94
N ARG A 15 -15.89 19.45 2.33
CA ARG A 15 -15.86 19.59 0.87
C ARG A 15 -15.15 18.37 0.30
N ALA A 16 -15.91 17.57 -0.45
CA ALA A 16 -15.38 16.57 -1.35
C ALA A 16 -14.45 17.26 -2.37
N GLU A 17 -13.14 17.03 -2.24
CA GLU A 17 -12.12 17.59 -3.13
C GLU A 17 -11.55 16.46 -4.00
N MET A 18 -11.43 16.70 -5.30
CA MET A 18 -10.76 15.75 -6.20
C MET A 18 -9.26 16.01 -6.15
N VAL A 19 -8.50 15.03 -5.65
CA VAL A 19 -7.05 15.11 -5.56
C VAL A 19 -6.41 14.14 -6.55
N ALA A 20 -5.50 14.64 -7.38
CA ALA A 20 -4.70 13.81 -8.27
C ALA A 20 -3.59 13.10 -7.48
N VAL A 21 -3.62 11.77 -7.52
CA VAL A 21 -2.70 10.89 -6.82
C VAL A 21 -1.88 10.10 -7.84
N THR A 22 -0.56 10.09 -7.71
CA THR A 22 0.31 9.27 -8.56
C THR A 22 0.50 7.90 -7.93
N ASP A 23 0.04 6.85 -8.61
CA ASP A 23 0.23 5.46 -8.16
C ASP A 23 1.66 4.95 -8.44
N ILE A 24 1.98 3.72 -7.99
CA ILE A 24 3.33 3.17 -8.18
C ILE A 24 3.68 2.89 -9.65
N THR A 25 2.69 2.80 -10.53
CA THR A 25 2.90 2.66 -11.97
C THR A 25 3.21 3.99 -12.65
N GLY A 26 3.16 5.10 -11.90
CA GLY A 26 3.39 6.45 -12.42
C GLY A 26 2.15 7.06 -13.07
N ARG A 27 0.98 6.43 -12.93
CA ARG A 27 -0.28 6.94 -13.45
C ARG A 27 -0.88 7.93 -12.45
N GLN A 28 -1.43 9.04 -12.96
CA GLN A 28 -2.25 9.93 -12.14
C GLN A 28 -3.68 9.39 -12.07
N VAL A 29 -4.20 9.31 -10.86
CA VAL A 29 -5.53 8.81 -10.52
C VAL A 29 -6.21 9.89 -9.69
N GLU A 30 -7.37 10.35 -10.13
CA GLU A 30 -8.15 11.30 -9.36
C GLU A 30 -8.94 10.56 -8.29
N VAL A 31 -8.78 10.97 -7.03
CA VAL A 31 -9.43 10.37 -5.87
C VAL A 31 -10.25 11.44 -5.16
N ASN A 32 -11.48 11.09 -4.80
CA ASN A 32 -12.35 11.97 -4.03
C ASN A 32 -12.00 11.86 -2.54
N VAL A 33 -11.61 12.98 -1.91
CA VAL A 33 -11.30 13.03 -0.46
C VAL A 33 -12.39 13.78 0.30
N PRO A 34 -12.71 13.41 1.56
CA PRO A 34 -12.10 12.33 2.35
C PRO A 34 -12.53 10.94 1.87
N VAL A 35 -11.61 9.97 1.87
CA VAL A 35 -11.92 8.59 1.46
C VAL A 35 -12.52 7.85 2.65
N GLU A 36 -13.78 7.43 2.57
CA GLU A 36 -14.44 6.73 3.67
C GLU A 36 -14.61 5.24 3.38
N ARG A 37 -14.59 4.84 2.10
CA ARG A 37 -14.89 3.48 1.65
C ARG A 37 -13.77 2.94 0.74
N VAL A 38 -12.90 2.12 1.30
CA VAL A 38 -11.77 1.49 0.61
C VAL A 38 -12.06 0.01 0.38
N ILE A 39 -11.78 -0.48 -0.83
CA ILE A 39 -11.70 -1.92 -1.09
C ILE A 39 -10.23 -2.35 -1.20
N LEU A 40 -9.89 -3.43 -0.51
CA LEU A 40 -8.58 -4.07 -0.61
C LEU A 40 -8.64 -5.26 -1.57
N GLY A 41 -7.89 -5.18 -2.67
CA GLY A 41 -7.77 -6.28 -3.62
C GLY A 41 -7.03 -7.51 -3.08
N GLU A 42 -6.21 -7.30 -2.04
CA GLU A 42 -5.49 -8.36 -1.32
C GLU A 42 -5.57 -8.10 0.19
N GLY A 43 -5.91 -9.12 0.97
CA GLY A 43 -6.12 -9.01 2.41
C GLY A 43 -4.86 -8.59 3.17
N ARG A 44 -3.66 -8.95 2.68
CA ARG A 44 -2.38 -8.50 3.27
C ARG A 44 -2.12 -6.99 3.12
N GLN A 45 -2.88 -6.28 2.28
CA GLN A 45 -2.83 -4.82 2.25
C GLN A 45 -3.32 -4.19 3.56
N VAL A 46 -3.93 -4.96 4.46
CA VAL A 46 -4.26 -4.51 5.82
C VAL A 46 -3.05 -3.93 6.56
N TYR A 47 -1.84 -4.45 6.32
CA TYR A 47 -0.61 -3.91 6.93
C TYR A 47 -0.29 -2.49 6.47
N LEU A 48 -0.62 -2.17 5.22
CA LEU A 48 -0.42 -0.84 4.66
C LEU A 48 -1.41 0.15 5.26
N VAL A 49 -2.68 -0.26 5.41
CA VAL A 49 -3.71 0.57 6.03
C VAL A 49 -3.42 0.76 7.52
N ALA A 50 -2.99 -0.28 8.24
CA ALA A 50 -2.62 -0.21 9.65
C ALA A 50 -1.40 0.66 9.93
N ALA A 51 -0.52 0.87 8.95
CA ALA A 51 0.57 1.83 9.07
C ALA A 51 0.10 3.30 8.98
N LEU A 52 -1.12 3.54 8.49
CA LEU A 52 -1.69 4.88 8.28
C LEU A 52 -2.77 5.19 9.30
N ASP A 53 -3.72 4.29 9.47
CA ASP A 53 -4.79 4.34 10.46
C ASP A 53 -4.43 3.44 11.64
N THR A 54 -3.54 3.93 12.51
CA THR A 54 -2.99 3.15 13.63
C THR A 54 -4.02 2.84 14.74
N GLU A 55 -5.10 3.61 14.82
CA GLU A 55 -6.16 3.44 15.83
C GLU A 55 -7.15 2.35 15.44
N ASP A 56 -7.65 2.40 14.21
CA ASP A 56 -8.56 1.39 13.65
C ASP A 56 -8.33 1.27 12.12
N PRO A 57 -7.56 0.27 11.68
CA PRO A 57 -7.27 0.07 10.26
C PRO A 57 -8.48 -0.42 9.45
N PHE A 58 -9.54 -0.88 10.12
CA PHE A 58 -10.72 -1.43 9.46
C PHE A 58 -11.85 -0.42 9.30
N LYS A 59 -11.75 0.76 9.93
CA LYS A 59 -12.82 1.76 9.95
C LYS A 59 -13.29 2.19 8.55
N ARG A 60 -12.37 2.29 7.59
CA ARG A 60 -12.62 2.71 6.19
C ARG A 60 -12.76 1.52 5.22
N ILE A 61 -12.53 0.28 5.65
CA ILE A 61 -12.54 -0.88 4.76
C ILE A 61 -13.99 -1.30 4.51
N ALA A 62 -14.46 -1.09 3.28
CA ALA A 62 -15.81 -1.44 2.84
C ALA A 62 -15.89 -2.89 2.34
N GLY A 63 -14.77 -3.46 1.91
CA GLY A 63 -14.67 -4.83 1.43
C GLY A 63 -13.22 -5.23 1.18
N TRP A 64 -12.94 -6.52 1.18
CA TRP A 64 -11.58 -7.03 0.96
C TRP A 64 -11.55 -8.46 0.44
N ARG A 65 -10.39 -8.88 -0.03
CA ARG A 65 -10.14 -10.29 -0.36
C ARG A 65 -9.87 -11.11 0.91
N GLU A 66 -10.46 -12.30 1.00
CA GLU A 66 -10.37 -13.20 2.17
C GLU A 66 -9.12 -14.09 2.13
N ASP A 67 -8.00 -13.56 1.67
CA ASP A 67 -6.73 -14.26 1.60
C ASP A 67 -5.83 -13.98 2.82
N PHE A 68 -6.19 -13.03 3.69
CA PHE A 68 -5.40 -12.72 4.89
C PHE A 68 -5.33 -13.90 5.87
N SER A 69 -6.48 -14.55 6.15
CA SER A 69 -6.55 -15.72 7.04
C SER A 69 -5.76 -16.92 6.50
N GLN A 70 -5.65 -17.04 5.17
CA GLN A 70 -4.92 -18.12 4.50
C GLN A 70 -3.43 -17.83 4.40
N ALA A 71 -3.06 -16.57 4.15
CA ALA A 71 -1.68 -16.15 3.97
C ALA A 71 -0.93 -15.94 5.29
N ASP A 72 -1.62 -15.53 6.35
CA ASP A 72 -1.02 -15.20 7.65
C ASP A 72 -2.03 -15.41 8.81
N PRO A 73 -2.32 -16.69 9.16
CA PRO A 73 -3.35 -17.02 10.14
C PRO A 73 -3.04 -16.49 11.55
N ASP A 74 -1.77 -16.44 11.93
CA ASP A 74 -1.34 -15.97 13.25
C ASP A 74 -1.65 -14.47 13.42
N ASN A 75 -1.28 -13.65 12.43
CA ASN A 75 -1.61 -12.23 12.47
C ASN A 75 -3.11 -12.00 12.26
N TYR A 76 -3.78 -12.78 11.41
CA TYR A 76 -5.24 -12.69 11.29
C TYR A 76 -5.94 -12.87 12.64
N ALA A 77 -5.57 -13.88 13.42
CA ALA A 77 -6.12 -14.11 14.75
C ALA A 77 -5.82 -12.94 15.71
N ALA A 78 -4.60 -12.40 15.68
CA ALA A 78 -4.21 -11.27 16.51
C ALA A 78 -4.97 -9.97 16.16
N TYR A 79 -5.26 -9.75 14.87
CA TYR A 79 -6.10 -8.63 14.44
C TYR A 79 -7.57 -8.87 14.81
N LEU A 80 -8.08 -10.10 14.68
CA LEU A 80 -9.47 -10.44 14.99
C LEU A 80 -9.80 -10.26 16.48
N GLU A 81 -8.85 -10.58 17.37
CA GLU A 81 -9.00 -10.36 18.80
C GLU A 81 -9.16 -8.86 19.14
N LYS A 82 -8.45 -7.99 18.44
CA LYS A 82 -8.47 -6.53 18.66
C LYS A 82 -9.61 -5.83 17.92
N PHE A 83 -9.93 -6.31 16.73
CA PHE A 83 -10.85 -5.69 15.80
C PHE A 83 -11.89 -6.71 15.31
N PRO A 84 -12.80 -7.19 16.17
CA PRO A 84 -13.75 -8.26 15.82
C PRO A 84 -14.63 -7.92 14.61
N ARG A 85 -14.89 -6.63 14.38
CA ARG A 85 -15.61 -6.11 13.20
C ARG A 85 -14.99 -6.55 11.87
N MET A 86 -13.70 -6.90 11.83
CA MET A 86 -13.06 -7.35 10.60
C MET A 86 -13.73 -8.61 10.00
N ALA A 87 -14.34 -9.46 10.83
CA ALA A 87 -15.07 -10.63 10.37
C ALA A 87 -16.43 -10.30 9.72
N GLU A 88 -16.94 -9.08 9.93
CA GLU A 88 -18.21 -8.60 9.35
C GLU A 88 -18.01 -7.92 7.99
N ILE A 89 -16.76 -7.65 7.61
CA ILE A 89 -16.44 -6.96 6.35
C ILE A 89 -16.75 -7.89 5.18
N PRO A 90 -17.53 -7.44 4.17
CA PRO A 90 -17.82 -8.21 2.97
C PRO A 90 -16.54 -8.70 2.29
N THR A 91 -16.51 -9.98 1.92
CA THR A 91 -15.38 -10.59 1.20
C THR A 91 -15.70 -10.82 -0.27
N PHE A 92 -14.67 -10.71 -1.11
CA PHE A 92 -14.70 -11.06 -2.55
C PHE A 92 -14.22 -12.50 -2.81
N GLY A 93 -14.16 -13.34 -1.78
CA GLY A 93 -13.53 -14.66 -1.81
C GLY A 93 -12.02 -14.64 -1.58
N GLY A 94 -11.42 -15.82 -1.36
CA GLY A 94 -10.00 -16.03 -1.09
C GLY A 94 -9.19 -16.43 -2.32
N PHE A 95 -8.12 -17.22 -2.13
CA PHE A 95 -7.29 -17.69 -3.25
C PHE A 95 -8.01 -18.68 -4.18
N LYS A 96 -9.02 -19.38 -3.66
CA LYS A 96 -9.72 -20.47 -4.37
C LYS A 96 -10.90 -20.00 -5.21
N ASP A 97 -11.44 -18.83 -4.90
CA ASP A 97 -12.69 -18.32 -5.50
C ASP A 97 -12.47 -17.61 -6.84
N GLY A 98 -11.22 -17.59 -7.33
CA GLY A 98 -10.87 -17.10 -8.65
C GLY A 98 -10.47 -15.63 -8.67
N THR A 99 -10.82 -14.97 -9.78
CA THR A 99 -10.52 -13.55 -10.06
C THR A 99 -11.46 -12.62 -9.31
N PHE A 100 -10.98 -11.42 -8.97
CA PHE A 100 -11.73 -10.37 -8.28
C PHE A 100 -13.07 -10.03 -8.98
N ASP A 101 -14.17 -9.99 -8.21
CA ASP A 101 -15.50 -9.64 -8.71
C ASP A 101 -15.71 -8.12 -8.73
N VAL A 102 -15.72 -7.56 -9.94
CA VAL A 102 -15.89 -6.13 -10.18
C VAL A 102 -17.32 -5.67 -9.90
N GLU A 103 -18.33 -6.48 -10.18
CA GLU A 103 -19.75 -6.08 -10.04
C GLU A 103 -20.12 -5.99 -8.55
N GLN A 104 -19.65 -6.95 -7.76
CA GLN A 104 -19.76 -6.88 -6.31
C GLN A 104 -19.04 -5.65 -5.77
N ALA A 105 -17.85 -5.33 -6.30
CA ALA A 105 -17.07 -4.18 -5.85
C ALA A 105 -17.79 -2.85 -6.15
N VAL A 106 -18.38 -2.70 -7.33
CA VAL A 106 -19.19 -1.54 -7.71
C VAL A 106 -20.41 -1.39 -6.81
N SER A 107 -21.04 -2.50 -6.43
CA SER A 107 -22.23 -2.49 -5.56
C SER A 107 -21.95 -1.94 -4.16
N LEU A 108 -20.72 -2.07 -3.66
CA LEU A 108 -20.30 -1.50 -2.37
C LEU A 108 -20.04 0.01 -2.43
N LYS A 109 -20.10 0.63 -3.62
CA LYS A 109 -19.83 2.07 -3.85
C LYS A 109 -18.57 2.54 -3.11
N PRO A 110 -17.39 1.96 -3.41
CA PRO A 110 -16.13 2.39 -2.85
C PRO A 110 -15.71 3.75 -3.42
N ASP A 111 -14.97 4.50 -2.62
CA ASP A 111 -14.31 5.73 -3.05
C ASP A 111 -12.98 5.40 -3.76
N VAL A 112 -12.32 4.31 -3.38
CA VAL A 112 -11.08 3.83 -4.00
C VAL A 112 -10.90 2.32 -3.86
N ILE A 113 -10.30 1.70 -4.86
CA ILE A 113 -9.86 0.30 -4.82
C ILE A 113 -8.33 0.24 -4.85
N LEU A 114 -7.75 -0.43 -3.86
CA LEU A 114 -6.32 -0.68 -3.79
C LEU A 114 -6.00 -2.05 -4.39
N MET A 115 -5.13 -2.08 -5.39
CA MET A 115 -4.63 -3.31 -6.01
C MET A 115 -3.11 -3.39 -5.87
N ASN A 116 -2.58 -4.59 -5.66
CA ASN A 116 -1.13 -4.75 -5.62
C ASN A 116 -0.55 -4.70 -7.04
N ILE A 117 0.69 -4.22 -7.16
CA ILE A 117 1.40 -4.15 -8.44
C ILE A 117 1.62 -5.54 -9.06
N GLU A 118 1.76 -6.58 -8.24
CA GLU A 118 1.90 -7.97 -8.69
C GLU A 118 0.66 -8.45 -9.46
N SER A 119 -0.52 -7.94 -9.10
CA SER A 119 -1.80 -8.26 -9.73
C SER A 119 -2.09 -7.41 -10.98
N LYS A 120 -1.16 -6.52 -11.40
CA LYS A 120 -1.36 -5.61 -12.55
C LYS A 120 -1.65 -6.34 -13.85
N GLN A 121 -0.89 -7.38 -14.18
CA GLN A 121 -1.09 -8.12 -15.43
C GLN A 121 -2.50 -8.73 -15.49
N ALA A 122 -2.93 -9.40 -14.43
CA ALA A 122 -4.27 -9.98 -14.34
C ALA A 122 -5.37 -8.89 -14.39
N THR A 123 -5.12 -7.73 -13.78
CA THR A 123 -6.04 -6.58 -13.77
C THR A 123 -6.17 -5.95 -15.17
N GLU A 124 -5.08 -5.90 -15.93
CA GLU A 124 -5.06 -5.42 -17.32
C GLU A 124 -5.74 -6.40 -18.27
N ASP A 125 -5.43 -7.69 -18.16
CA ASP A 125 -6.05 -8.75 -18.97
C ASP A 125 -7.57 -8.80 -18.76
N ALA A 126 -8.03 -8.61 -17.51
CA ALA A 126 -9.44 -8.57 -17.16
C ALA A 126 -10.11 -7.20 -17.39
N LYS A 127 -9.33 -6.20 -17.83
CA LYS A 127 -9.75 -4.82 -18.10
C LYS A 127 -10.45 -4.12 -16.93
N TYR A 128 -9.99 -4.38 -15.70
CA TYR A 128 -10.62 -3.81 -14.51
C TYR A 128 -10.56 -2.29 -14.47
N ILE A 129 -9.47 -1.68 -14.95
CA ILE A 129 -9.35 -0.22 -15.00
C ILE A 129 -10.46 0.39 -15.84
N GLU A 130 -10.75 -0.17 -17.01
CA GLU A 130 -11.81 0.32 -17.91
C GLU A 130 -13.20 0.13 -17.29
N LYS A 131 -13.45 -1.05 -16.71
CA LYS A 131 -14.76 -1.39 -16.10
C LYS A 131 -15.05 -0.53 -14.86
N LEU A 132 -14.06 -0.34 -13.99
CA LEU A 132 -14.20 0.48 -12.79
C LEU A 132 -14.27 1.97 -13.11
N ALA A 133 -13.54 2.44 -14.13
CA ALA A 133 -13.65 3.81 -14.61
C ALA A 133 -15.06 4.12 -15.16
N ALA A 134 -15.71 3.16 -15.82
CA ALA A 134 -17.10 3.32 -16.27
C ALA A 134 -18.09 3.49 -15.10
N ALA A 135 -17.76 2.96 -13.92
CA ALA A 135 -18.50 3.15 -12.68
C ALA A 135 -18.03 4.36 -11.86
N GLY A 136 -17.03 5.12 -12.34
CA GLY A 136 -16.46 6.27 -11.64
C GLY A 136 -15.60 5.91 -10.43
N ILE A 137 -15.12 4.66 -10.33
CA ILE A 137 -14.35 4.18 -9.19
C ILE A 137 -12.86 4.18 -9.54
N PRO A 138 -12.01 4.95 -8.83
CA PRO A 138 -10.57 4.94 -9.07
C PRO A 138 -9.91 3.66 -8.54
N LEU A 139 -9.02 3.09 -9.35
CA LEU A 139 -8.15 1.96 -8.97
C LEU A 139 -6.72 2.46 -8.83
N VAL A 140 -6.12 2.23 -7.66
CA VAL A 140 -4.76 2.65 -7.33
C VAL A 140 -3.88 1.44 -7.11
N TYR A 141 -2.74 1.39 -7.81
CA TYR A 141 -1.74 0.35 -7.59
C TYR A 141 -0.78 0.72 -6.45
N VAL A 142 -0.59 -0.22 -5.53
CA VAL A 142 0.34 -0.11 -4.39
C VAL A 142 1.33 -1.27 -4.40
N ASP A 143 2.48 -1.08 -3.74
CA ASP A 143 3.46 -2.16 -3.52
C ASP A 143 3.49 -2.54 -2.05
N SER A 144 2.90 -3.70 -1.76
CA SER A 144 2.85 -4.27 -0.41
C SER A 144 4.11 -5.05 -0.05
N ALA A 145 4.95 -5.43 -1.02
CA ALA A 145 6.21 -6.15 -0.77
C ALA A 145 7.29 -5.24 -0.17
N SER A 146 7.18 -3.92 -0.37
CA SER A 146 8.09 -2.93 0.22
C SER A 146 7.88 -2.70 1.72
N VAL A 147 6.73 -3.10 2.28
CA VAL A 147 6.45 -3.01 3.71
C VAL A 147 6.92 -4.29 4.39
N PRO A 148 7.94 -4.24 5.27
CA PRO A 148 8.36 -5.43 5.99
C PRO A 148 7.19 -5.94 6.83
N LEU A 149 6.80 -7.19 6.61
CA LEU A 149 5.83 -7.86 7.48
C LEU A 149 6.35 -7.74 8.93
N PRO A 150 5.51 -7.38 9.91
CA PRO A 150 5.90 -7.43 11.30
C PRO A 150 6.23 -8.89 11.63
N THR A 151 7.52 -9.23 11.65
CA THR A 151 7.94 -10.58 11.97
C THR A 151 7.64 -10.83 13.45
N PRO A 152 6.93 -11.92 13.81
CA PRO A 152 6.64 -12.24 15.22
C PRO A 152 7.89 -12.47 16.08
N ASN A 153 9.06 -12.66 15.45
CA ASN A 153 10.33 -12.91 16.14
C ASN A 153 11.51 -12.19 15.45
N PRO A 154 12.14 -11.18 16.11
CA PRO A 154 13.24 -10.40 15.53
C PRO A 154 14.48 -11.26 15.18
N ALA A 155 14.62 -12.45 15.78
CA ALA A 155 15.74 -13.35 15.50
C ALA A 155 15.72 -13.91 14.05
N ARG A 156 14.54 -14.07 13.44
CA ARG A 156 14.40 -14.61 12.07
C ARG A 156 14.73 -13.58 11.00
N ALA A 157 14.38 -12.31 11.20
CA ALA A 157 14.72 -11.22 10.29
C ALA A 157 16.24 -11.04 10.13
N CYS A 158 16.99 -11.24 11.22
CA CYS A 158 18.45 -11.19 11.19
C CYS A 158 19.05 -12.34 10.36
N SER A 159 18.45 -13.54 10.39
CA SER A 159 18.95 -14.71 9.67
C SER A 159 18.87 -14.57 8.13
N ALA A 160 17.79 -13.98 7.61
CA ALA A 160 17.61 -13.72 6.18
C ALA A 160 18.50 -12.57 5.68
N SER A 161 18.66 -11.52 6.48
CA SER A 161 19.57 -10.40 6.17
C SER A 161 21.06 -10.79 6.27
N CYS A 162 21.42 -11.71 7.17
CA CYS A 162 22.80 -12.13 7.37
C CYS A 162 23.27 -13.16 6.34
N SER A 163 22.37 -14.04 5.87
CA SER A 163 22.70 -15.02 4.83
C SER A 163 22.95 -14.34 3.47
N ALA A 164 22.18 -13.31 3.12
CA ALA A 164 22.36 -12.54 1.88
C ALA A 164 23.68 -11.73 1.84
N ARG A 165 24.27 -11.40 3.00
CA ARG A 165 25.54 -10.67 3.07
C ARG A 165 26.77 -11.59 2.98
N ARG A 166 26.58 -12.92 3.09
CA ARG A 166 27.67 -13.91 3.06
C ARG A 166 28.05 -14.39 1.66
N SER A 167 27.20 -14.15 0.66
CA SER A 167 27.35 -14.65 -0.72
C SER A 167 27.98 -13.66 -1.70
N ALA A 168 28.45 -12.49 -1.25
CA ALA A 168 29.29 -11.62 -2.09
C ALA A 168 30.70 -12.25 -2.20
N PRO A 169 31.22 -12.53 -3.41
CA PRO A 169 32.54 -13.13 -3.57
C PRO A 169 33.62 -12.15 -3.09
N ARG A 170 34.40 -12.56 -2.08
CA ARG A 170 35.65 -11.90 -1.71
C ARG A 170 36.67 -12.21 -2.81
N ASN A 171 36.89 -11.26 -3.71
CA ASN A 171 38.05 -11.34 -4.58
C ASN A 171 39.30 -10.93 -3.78
N SER A 172 40.14 -11.91 -3.49
CA SER A 172 41.43 -11.78 -2.81
C SER A 172 42.54 -11.60 -3.84
N SER A 173 43.32 -10.53 -3.74
CA SER A 173 44.71 -10.48 -4.25
C SER A 173 45.63 -9.78 -3.23
N PRO A 174 46.83 -10.35 -2.94
CA PRO A 174 47.74 -9.82 -1.93
C PRO A 174 48.87 -8.95 -2.52
N GLY A 175 49.25 -7.89 -1.81
CA GLY A 175 50.61 -7.34 -1.72
C GLY A 175 51.12 -6.36 -2.79
N ALA A 176 51.29 -5.07 -2.42
CA ALA A 176 52.39 -4.19 -2.87
C ALA A 176 52.51 -2.91 -1.98
N PRO A 177 53.71 -2.33 -1.77
CA PRO A 177 54.05 -1.41 -0.66
C PRO A 177 53.91 0.10 -1.00
N PRO A 178 54.08 1.04 -0.04
CA PRO A 178 53.76 2.44 -0.25
C PRO A 178 54.95 3.25 -0.80
N ARG A 179 54.71 4.21 -1.72
CA ARG A 179 55.57 5.39 -1.93
C ARG A 179 54.92 6.50 -2.79
N SER A 180 54.78 7.67 -2.15
CA SER A 180 55.00 9.06 -2.59
C SER A 180 54.77 9.57 -4.04
N ARG A 181 53.87 10.57 -4.11
CA ARG A 181 53.98 11.93 -4.74
C ARG A 181 54.01 12.07 -6.29
N ALA A 182 52.92 12.59 -6.88
CA ALA A 182 52.84 13.72 -7.84
C ALA A 182 51.42 13.89 -8.44
N LEU A 183 50.95 15.13 -8.57
CA LEU A 183 49.81 15.60 -9.40
C LEU A 183 50.35 16.04 -10.80
N PRO A 184 49.56 16.45 -11.82
CA PRO A 184 48.10 16.31 -12.08
C PRO A 184 47.78 15.76 -13.51
N THR A 185 46.51 15.45 -13.82
CA THR A 185 45.73 15.93 -15.00
C THR A 185 44.55 15.01 -15.36
N SER A 186 43.37 15.64 -15.46
CA SER A 186 42.28 15.41 -16.42
C SER A 186 41.95 13.97 -16.88
N SER A 187 40.78 13.46 -16.46
CA SER A 187 39.66 13.31 -17.40
C SER A 187 38.37 12.86 -16.69
N ARG A 188 37.26 13.39 -17.20
CA ARG A 188 35.87 13.20 -16.79
C ARG A 188 35.43 11.73 -16.88
N ARG A 189 34.65 11.24 -15.91
CA ARG A 189 33.24 10.83 -16.14
C ARG A 189 32.50 10.47 -14.84
N PRO A 190 31.16 10.59 -14.84
CA PRO A 190 30.35 10.86 -13.65
C PRO A 190 29.85 9.62 -12.93
N SER A 191 29.54 9.86 -11.66
CA SER A 191 28.63 9.11 -10.79
C SER A 191 27.41 8.57 -11.55
N ARG A 192 27.26 7.24 -11.60
CA ARG A 192 25.98 6.56 -11.82
C ARG A 192 25.52 5.96 -10.49
N LYS A 193 25.06 6.83 -9.59
CA LYS A 193 23.97 6.44 -8.69
C LYS A 193 22.71 6.40 -9.56
N GLY A 194 22.30 5.21 -9.97
CA GLY A 194 20.93 5.04 -10.48
C GLY A 194 19.94 5.47 -9.38
N PRO A 195 18.83 6.14 -9.73
CA PRO A 195 17.87 6.54 -8.72
C PRO A 195 17.27 5.27 -8.13
N ARG A 196 17.41 5.07 -6.82
CA ARG A 196 16.39 4.33 -6.08
C ARG A 196 15.13 5.15 -6.29
N SER A 197 14.18 4.57 -7.02
CA SER A 197 12.81 5.06 -7.09
C SER A 197 12.38 5.32 -5.65
N SER A 198 12.30 6.59 -5.27
CA SER A 198 11.57 6.98 -4.08
C SER A 198 10.13 6.60 -4.39
N SER A 199 9.73 5.44 -3.88
CA SER A 199 8.35 4.98 -3.88
C SER A 199 7.46 6.15 -3.42
N ASN A 200 6.66 6.67 -4.34
CA ASN A 200 5.64 7.68 -4.08
C ASN A 200 4.34 7.06 -3.55
N ALA A 201 4.27 5.72 -3.46
CA ALA A 201 3.15 4.99 -2.85
C ALA A 201 2.77 5.50 -1.44
N PRO A 202 3.69 5.83 -0.50
CA PRO A 202 3.30 6.41 0.78
C PRO A 202 2.61 7.76 0.68
N ALA A 203 2.84 8.56 -0.38
CA ALA A 203 2.12 9.83 -0.56
C ALA A 203 0.68 9.57 -1.04
N ALA A 204 0.51 8.66 -2.01
CA ALA A 204 -0.81 8.27 -2.51
C ALA A 204 -1.74 7.78 -1.41
N ILE A 205 -1.23 6.89 -0.55
CA ILE A 205 -2.05 6.26 0.48
C ILE A 205 -2.21 7.19 1.69
N ARG A 206 -1.26 8.09 1.95
CA ARG A 206 -1.45 9.18 2.93
C ARG A 206 -2.53 10.17 2.52
N THR A 207 -2.63 10.52 1.23
CA THR A 207 -3.71 11.37 0.71
C THR A 207 -5.05 10.67 0.83
N ILE A 208 -5.09 9.35 0.64
CA ILE A 208 -6.29 8.52 0.84
C ILE A 208 -6.68 8.43 2.33
N ALA A 209 -5.70 8.38 3.23
CA ALA A 209 -5.95 8.28 4.68
C ALA A 209 -6.18 9.63 5.39
N ALA A 210 -5.84 10.75 4.74
CA ALA A 210 -6.10 12.12 5.22
C ALA A 210 -7.60 12.46 5.18
#